data_AF-A0A959Y7W9-F1
#
_entry.id   AF-A0A959Y7W9-F1
#
_cell.length_a   1.000
_cell.length_b   1.000
_cell.length_c   1.000
_cell.angle_alpha   90.00
_cell.angle_beta   90.00
_cell.angle_gamma   90.00
#
_symmetry.space_group_name_H-M   'P 1'
#
loop_
_entity.id
_entity.type
_entity.pdbx_description
1 polymer ?
#
loop_
_entity_poly.entity_id
_entity_poly.type
_entity_poly.pdbx_seq_one_letter_code
_entity_poly.pdbx_strand_id
1 'polypeptide(L)'
;NTTNNSDYYDFDATSPDNDSEATLAGFFTTATDAVNIYFVNDITTSTGFVAAGYAYFPFNSATSNRVVMRHGSTANTPNGTFVHEFGHYFDLYHTHEGTENGNAHPNAENVARTGGQANCNTDGDLLCDTEADPRYASADFNSSTCTYTGSGTDIHGVGYDPPVDNIMSYFPDGCGGIFTPQQYVRMQQGLIERQGHSAYSLSATPASVNVPTGLSATWNGASEVDLTWTDNAGNDLGYLIERSETSASSGFQALVFGATATNGTSWTDDDLTPNTTYWYRVRPANGSCASYSNVANVSVGLAYCVPEYFQTCAGGGSALIDAFILAGETMTINNSNSNCSPNGFGDFTAMMADLNAGSTYSVTVDALVGAGSYVPQFAQVWIDLDQNGSFEDAGEKMLATPGSMNTEFTANFTIPPTALNGPTR
;
A
#
# COMPACT_ATOMS: atom_id res chain seq x y z
N ASN A 1 -10.22 33.56 -8.15
CA ASN A 1 -9.74 34.90 -7.76
C ASN A 1 -8.69 34.73 -6.69
N THR A 2 -7.44 35.06 -6.97
CA THR A 2 -6.38 35.09 -5.95
C THR A 2 -6.18 36.54 -5.51
N THR A 3 -6.30 36.80 -4.22
CA THR A 3 -5.97 38.08 -3.59
C THR A 3 -4.80 37.83 -2.64
N ASN A 4 -3.65 38.39 -2.98
CA ASN A 4 -2.47 38.39 -2.11
C ASN A 4 -2.54 39.64 -1.22
N ASN A 5 -3.18 39.50 -0.05
CA ASN A 5 -3.26 40.58 0.93
C ASN A 5 -2.86 40.05 2.32
N SER A 6 -1.77 40.61 2.86
CA SER A 6 -1.11 40.23 4.11
C SER A 6 -1.87 40.60 5.38
N ASP A 7 -2.90 41.45 5.28
CA ASP A 7 -3.68 41.91 6.43
C ASP A 7 -4.74 40.89 6.88
N TYR A 8 -4.94 39.80 6.14
CA TYR A 8 -6.03 38.83 6.36
C TYR A 8 -5.50 37.40 6.53
N TYR A 9 -4.31 37.31 7.12
CA TYR A 9 -3.44 36.16 7.00
C TYR A 9 -3.41 35.31 8.27
N ASP A 10 -3.76 35.79 9.47
CA ASP A 10 -3.67 34.99 10.72
C ASP A 10 -5.06 34.63 11.26
N PHE A 11 -5.47 33.35 11.21
CA PHE A 11 -6.65 32.91 11.98
C PHE A 11 -6.22 32.76 13.44
N ASP A 12 -6.21 33.88 14.16
CA ASP A 12 -5.98 33.94 15.60
C ASP A 12 -7.31 34.21 16.32
N ALA A 13 -7.92 33.14 16.86
CA ALA A 13 -9.11 33.25 17.70
C ALA A 13 -8.82 33.88 19.09
N THR A 14 -7.58 34.32 19.34
CA THR A 14 -7.16 35.03 20.55
C THR A 14 -6.99 36.54 20.30
N SER A 15 -7.13 37.34 21.36
CA SER A 15 -7.05 38.81 21.29
C SER A 15 -5.60 39.26 20.99
N PRO A 16 -5.36 40.25 20.11
CA PRO A 16 -6.29 41.28 19.65
C PRO A 16 -6.81 41.15 18.21
N ASP A 17 -6.43 40.12 17.45
CA ASP A 17 -6.74 39.99 16.01
C ASP A 17 -8.19 39.52 15.77
N ASN A 18 -8.63 38.45 16.47
CA ASN A 18 -10.02 37.95 16.50
C ASN A 18 -10.65 37.76 15.11
N ASP A 19 -9.86 37.29 14.15
CA ASP A 19 -10.32 36.95 12.82
C ASP A 19 -11.07 35.62 12.85
N SER A 20 -12.29 35.63 12.29
CA SER A 20 -13.15 34.45 12.23
C SER A 20 -13.30 33.97 10.79
N GLU A 21 -13.69 32.71 10.58
CA GLU A 21 -14.05 32.23 9.24
C GLU A 21 -15.20 33.06 8.63
N ALA A 22 -16.08 33.63 9.46
CA ALA A 22 -17.12 34.56 9.01
C ALA A 22 -16.55 35.88 8.48
N THR A 23 -15.44 36.37 9.06
CA THR A 23 -14.69 37.52 8.56
C THR A 23 -14.10 37.20 7.19
N LEU A 24 -13.38 36.08 7.08
CA LEU A 24 -12.78 35.59 5.84
C LEU A 24 -13.81 35.40 4.72
N ALA A 25 -14.92 34.71 5.02
CA ALA A 25 -16.00 34.47 4.08
C ALA A 25 -16.82 35.73 3.74
N GLY A 26 -16.81 36.75 4.61
CA GLY A 26 -17.49 38.02 4.35
C GLY A 26 -16.84 38.84 3.24
N PHE A 27 -15.54 38.62 2.96
CA PHE A 27 -14.79 39.32 1.92
C PHE A 27 -14.98 38.74 0.53
N PHE A 28 -15.37 37.46 0.43
CA PHE A 28 -15.52 36.77 -0.84
C PHE A 28 -16.93 36.23 -0.99
N THR A 29 -17.54 36.47 -2.14
CA THR A 29 -18.78 35.76 -2.48
C THR A 29 -18.50 34.27 -2.43
N THR A 30 -19.13 33.55 -1.49
CA THR A 30 -19.01 32.09 -1.40
C THR A 30 -19.49 31.51 -2.73
N ALA A 31 -18.59 30.81 -3.43
CA ALA A 31 -18.97 30.12 -4.66
C ALA A 31 -19.91 28.98 -4.27
N THR A 32 -21.09 28.97 -4.88
CA THR A 32 -22.07 27.89 -4.67
C THR A 32 -21.94 26.81 -5.74
N ASP A 33 -21.06 26.97 -6.72
CA ASP A 33 -20.83 26.05 -7.83
C ASP A 33 -19.41 25.46 -7.87
N ALA A 34 -18.65 25.64 -6.78
CA ALA A 34 -17.28 25.16 -6.62
C ALA A 34 -16.93 24.90 -5.15
N VAL A 35 -15.85 24.15 -4.94
CA VAL A 35 -15.18 24.08 -3.63
C VAL A 35 -14.46 25.40 -3.36
N ASN A 36 -14.64 25.96 -2.17
CA ASN A 36 -13.97 27.19 -1.74
C ASN A 36 -12.76 26.83 -0.90
N ILE A 37 -11.55 27.09 -1.41
CA ILE A 37 -10.31 26.78 -0.71
C ILE A 37 -9.66 28.09 -0.27
N TYR A 38 -9.39 28.20 1.03
CA TYR A 38 -8.75 29.36 1.63
C TYR A 38 -7.37 28.98 2.16
N PHE A 39 -6.37 29.84 1.92
CA PHE A 39 -5.02 29.69 2.44
C PHE A 39 -4.70 30.85 3.39
N VAL A 40 -4.31 30.53 4.62
CA VAL A 40 -3.99 31.47 5.71
C VAL A 40 -2.62 31.16 6.31
N ASN A 41 -1.97 32.08 7.02
CA ASN A 41 -0.70 31.85 7.74
C ASN A 41 -0.77 30.76 8.78
N ASP A 42 -1.80 30.85 9.62
CA ASP A 42 -1.92 30.15 10.89
C ASP A 42 -3.40 29.91 11.16
N ILE A 43 -3.71 28.80 11.84
CA ILE A 43 -5.07 28.42 12.24
C ILE A 43 -5.02 28.06 13.72
N THR A 44 -5.38 28.99 14.60
CA THR A 44 -5.49 28.75 16.04
C THR A 44 -6.97 28.65 16.45
N THR A 45 -7.38 27.48 16.91
CA THR A 45 -8.75 27.26 17.41
C THR A 45 -8.97 27.98 18.75
N SER A 46 -10.24 28.08 19.19
CA SER A 46 -10.62 28.66 20.48
C SER A 46 -10.00 27.97 21.71
N THR A 47 -9.44 26.76 21.52
CA THR A 47 -8.73 26.01 22.57
C THR A 47 -7.22 26.28 22.58
N GLY A 48 -6.71 27.08 21.64
CA GLY A 48 -5.28 27.32 21.43
C GLY A 48 -4.58 26.26 20.58
N PHE A 49 -5.31 25.26 20.08
CA PHE A 49 -4.76 24.27 19.14
C PHE A 49 -4.44 24.92 17.79
N VAL A 50 -3.20 24.73 17.32
CA VAL A 50 -2.74 25.21 16.02
C VAL A 50 -2.94 24.11 14.98
N ALA A 51 -3.90 24.29 14.08
CA ALA A 51 -4.24 23.35 13.02
C ALA A 51 -3.43 23.61 11.74
N ALA A 52 -3.17 22.54 10.99
CA ALA A 52 -2.56 22.59 9.67
C ALA A 52 -3.61 22.85 8.56
N GLY A 53 -4.86 22.43 8.80
CA GLY A 53 -6.01 22.64 7.95
C GLY A 53 -7.29 22.24 8.69
N TYR A 54 -8.43 22.52 8.06
CA TYR A 54 -9.70 21.85 8.37
C TYR A 54 -10.63 21.89 7.15
N ALA A 55 -11.45 20.85 7.04
CA ALA A 55 -12.61 20.81 6.15
C ALA A 55 -13.89 20.50 6.93
N TYR A 56 -15.02 20.70 6.26
CA TYR A 56 -16.33 20.33 6.77
C TYR A 56 -16.81 19.05 6.09
N PHE A 57 -17.42 18.16 6.87
CA PHE A 57 -18.19 17.02 6.35
C PHE A 57 -19.36 17.48 5.46
N PRO A 58 -19.89 16.60 4.59
CA PRO A 58 -21.08 16.91 3.81
C PRO A 58 -22.23 17.41 4.70
N PHE A 59 -22.75 18.60 4.39
CA PHE A 59 -23.93 19.16 5.03
C PHE A 59 -24.62 20.15 4.10
N ASN A 60 -25.94 20.29 4.15
CA ASN A 60 -26.70 21.19 3.26
C ASN A 60 -26.57 22.67 3.67
N SER A 61 -25.34 23.19 3.63
CA SER A 61 -24.96 24.58 3.92
C SER A 61 -23.80 25.00 3.02
N ALA A 62 -23.81 26.22 2.49
CA ALA A 62 -22.69 26.73 1.69
C ALA A 62 -21.36 26.78 2.48
N THR A 63 -21.42 26.83 3.82
CA THR A 63 -20.22 26.75 4.68
C THR A 63 -19.54 25.40 4.59
N SER A 64 -20.29 24.30 4.39
CA SER A 64 -19.68 22.97 4.29
C SER A 64 -18.88 22.78 2.99
N ASN A 65 -18.97 23.74 2.06
CA ASN A 65 -18.22 23.76 0.80
C ASN A 65 -16.84 24.42 0.90
N ARG A 66 -16.32 24.56 2.13
CA ARG A 66 -15.07 25.26 2.43
C ARG A 66 -14.01 24.28 2.92
N VAL A 67 -12.78 24.56 2.51
CA VAL A 67 -11.56 23.96 3.03
C VAL A 67 -10.63 25.11 3.39
N VAL A 68 -10.09 25.10 4.60
CA VAL A 68 -9.19 26.14 5.09
C VAL A 68 -7.85 25.52 5.42
N MET A 69 -6.79 26.07 4.85
CA MET A 69 -5.46 25.50 4.90
C MET A 69 -4.48 26.52 5.46
N ARG A 70 -3.59 26.06 6.33
CA ARG A 70 -2.37 26.79 6.66
C ARG A 70 -1.44 26.74 5.45
N HIS A 71 -0.96 27.89 4.98
CA HIS A 71 -0.12 28.01 3.77
C HIS A 71 1.17 27.19 3.88
N GLY A 72 1.74 27.10 5.09
CA GLY A 72 2.95 26.33 5.37
C GLY A 72 2.73 24.82 5.36
N SER A 73 1.47 24.37 5.35
CA SER A 73 1.05 22.96 5.42
C SER A 73 0.50 22.44 4.09
N THR A 74 0.78 23.13 2.98
CA THR A 74 0.33 22.73 1.63
C THR A 74 1.40 21.96 0.85
N ALA A 75 2.41 21.42 1.54
CA ALA A 75 3.47 20.68 0.89
C ALA A 75 2.89 19.48 0.15
N ASN A 76 3.42 19.19 -1.05
CA ASN A 76 3.02 18.06 -1.88
C ASN A 76 3.70 16.77 -1.39
N THR A 77 3.49 16.44 -0.11
CA THR A 77 3.92 15.18 0.50
C THR A 77 2.83 14.12 0.26
N PRO A 78 3.21 12.83 0.16
CA PRO A 78 2.26 11.75 -0.06
C PRO A 78 1.07 11.71 0.93
N ASN A 79 1.30 11.97 2.22
CA ASN A 79 0.28 12.09 3.29
C ASN A 79 -0.06 13.56 3.62
N GLY A 80 0.08 14.47 2.66
CA GLY A 80 0.00 15.92 2.91
C GLY A 80 -1.36 16.36 3.45
N THR A 81 -1.33 17.33 4.37
CA THR A 81 -2.53 17.90 5.02
C THR A 81 -3.60 18.31 4.01
N PHE A 82 -3.22 18.85 2.84
CA PHE A 82 -4.21 19.26 1.83
C PHE A 82 -5.09 18.10 1.36
N VAL A 83 -4.51 16.92 1.13
CA VAL A 83 -5.26 15.74 0.68
C VAL A 83 -6.08 15.16 1.84
N HIS A 84 -5.54 15.18 3.06
CA HIS A 84 -6.24 14.81 4.29
C HIS A 84 -7.54 15.61 4.47
N GLU A 85 -7.49 16.94 4.36
CA GLU A 85 -8.70 17.77 4.48
C GLU A 85 -9.71 17.48 3.37
N PHE A 86 -9.25 17.15 2.16
CA PHE A 86 -10.14 16.71 1.10
C PHE A 86 -10.76 15.33 1.37
N GLY A 87 -10.10 14.46 2.13
CA GLY A 87 -10.70 13.25 2.67
C GLY A 87 -11.93 13.56 3.53
N HIS A 88 -11.80 14.43 4.53
CA HIS A 88 -12.95 14.91 5.33
C HIS A 88 -14.01 15.61 4.51
N TYR A 89 -13.59 16.43 3.53
CA TYR A 89 -14.52 17.04 2.59
C TYR A 89 -15.36 15.98 1.89
N PHE A 90 -14.80 14.83 1.53
CA PHE A 90 -15.51 13.70 0.95
C PHE A 90 -15.97 12.65 1.96
N ASP A 91 -16.24 13.05 3.21
CA ASP A 91 -16.84 12.21 4.26
C ASP A 91 -15.95 11.16 4.91
N LEU A 92 -14.62 11.21 4.75
CA LEU A 92 -13.74 10.30 5.49
C LEU A 92 -13.55 10.78 6.93
N TYR A 93 -13.60 9.84 7.89
CA TYR A 93 -13.16 10.09 9.26
C TYR A 93 -11.64 9.89 9.37
N HIS A 94 -11.08 10.34 10.48
CA HIS A 94 -9.72 9.95 10.82
C HIS A 94 -9.67 8.44 11.07
N THR A 95 -8.57 7.77 10.72
CA THR A 95 -8.37 6.33 11.00
C THR A 95 -8.49 5.99 12.48
N HIS A 96 -8.21 6.95 13.37
CA HIS A 96 -8.26 6.74 14.80
C HIS A 96 -9.63 7.05 15.44
N GLU A 97 -10.63 7.48 14.66
CA GLU A 97 -11.92 7.99 15.14
C GLU A 97 -12.51 7.13 16.27
N GLY A 98 -12.91 7.77 17.37
CA GLY A 98 -13.41 7.09 18.57
C GLY A 98 -12.29 6.50 19.45
N THR A 99 -11.30 5.84 18.86
CA THR A 99 -10.16 5.22 19.56
C THR A 99 -9.26 6.24 20.24
N GLU A 100 -9.18 7.49 19.73
CA GLU A 100 -8.42 8.56 20.39
C GLU A 100 -8.93 8.95 21.78
N ASN A 101 -10.14 8.52 22.13
CA ASN A 101 -10.75 8.72 23.44
C ASN A 101 -10.45 7.56 24.42
N GLY A 102 -9.65 6.59 23.98
CA GLY A 102 -9.23 5.40 24.72
C GLY A 102 -9.90 4.12 24.21
N ASN A 103 -9.21 2.99 24.29
CA ASN A 103 -9.68 1.69 23.77
C ASN A 103 -10.96 1.14 24.43
N ALA A 104 -11.35 1.66 25.60
CA ALA A 104 -12.61 1.31 26.27
C ALA A 104 -13.77 2.25 25.89
N HIS A 105 -13.54 3.22 25.01
CA HIS A 105 -14.57 4.12 24.53
C HIS A 105 -15.61 3.33 23.70
N PRO A 106 -16.92 3.64 23.80
CA PRO A 106 -17.96 2.87 23.10
C PRO A 106 -17.82 2.83 21.57
N ASN A 107 -17.15 3.83 20.98
CA ASN A 107 -16.91 3.93 19.55
C ASN A 107 -15.46 3.58 19.16
N ALA A 108 -14.66 3.04 20.09
CA ALA A 108 -13.30 2.62 19.77
C ALA A 108 -13.33 1.37 18.90
N GLU A 109 -12.46 1.35 17.89
CA GLU A 109 -12.36 0.25 16.95
C GLU A 109 -11.53 -0.89 17.54
N ASN A 110 -12.02 -2.11 17.39
CA ASN A 110 -11.28 -3.32 17.74
C ASN A 110 -10.38 -3.73 16.57
N VAL A 111 -9.25 -4.37 16.88
CA VAL A 111 -8.30 -4.83 15.85
C VAL A 111 -8.90 -5.95 15.01
N ALA A 112 -9.84 -6.73 15.57
CA ALA A 112 -10.48 -7.81 14.85
C ALA A 112 -11.28 -7.29 13.64
N ARG A 113 -10.91 -7.73 12.42
CA ARG A 113 -11.63 -7.41 11.16
C ARG A 113 -12.86 -8.28 10.91
N THR A 114 -12.88 -9.48 11.49
CA THR A 114 -13.96 -10.46 11.30
C THR A 114 -14.33 -11.17 12.60
N GLY A 115 -15.50 -11.83 12.61
CA GLY A 115 -15.97 -12.59 13.77
C GLY A 115 -16.69 -11.74 14.82
N GLY A 116 -16.94 -12.31 16.00
CA GLY A 116 -17.80 -11.70 17.02
C GLY A 116 -17.19 -10.53 17.79
N GLN A 117 -15.90 -10.25 17.60
CA GLN A 117 -15.19 -9.13 18.19
C GLN A 117 -15.02 -7.96 17.21
N ALA A 118 -15.32 -8.17 15.91
CA ALA A 118 -15.15 -7.14 14.91
C ALA A 118 -16.27 -6.09 14.99
N ASN A 119 -15.87 -4.82 14.97
CA ASN A 119 -16.78 -3.68 15.02
C ASN A 119 -16.42 -2.55 14.03
N CYS A 120 -15.45 -2.74 13.14
CA CYS A 120 -15.04 -1.75 12.13
C CYS A 120 -16.16 -1.25 11.20
N ASN A 121 -17.31 -1.94 11.12
CA ASN A 121 -18.47 -1.45 10.35
C ASN A 121 -19.37 -0.48 11.13
N THR A 122 -19.17 -0.36 12.45
CA THR A 122 -20.06 0.39 13.37
C THR A 122 -19.33 1.39 14.24
N ASP A 123 -18.04 1.14 14.51
CA ASP A 123 -17.16 1.95 15.34
C ASP A 123 -15.87 2.26 14.55
N GLY A 124 -15.01 3.14 15.08
CA GLY A 124 -13.84 3.58 14.33
C GLY A 124 -14.17 4.58 13.23
N ASP A 125 -13.44 4.48 12.12
CA ASP A 125 -13.70 5.25 10.90
C ASP A 125 -14.84 4.67 10.03
N LEU A 126 -15.46 3.57 10.50
CA LEU A 126 -16.52 2.81 9.86
C LEU A 126 -16.09 2.06 8.58
N LEU A 127 -14.80 1.74 8.46
CA LEU A 127 -14.23 1.02 7.32
C LEU A 127 -13.43 -0.19 7.83
N CYS A 128 -13.63 -1.35 7.20
CA CYS A 128 -12.99 -2.60 7.65
C CYS A 128 -11.73 -2.96 6.87
N ASP A 129 -11.33 -2.15 5.89
CA ASP A 129 -10.06 -2.29 5.17
C ASP A 129 -9.01 -1.24 5.58
N THR A 130 -9.36 -0.37 6.52
CA THR A 130 -8.44 0.44 7.32
C THR A 130 -8.15 -0.29 8.63
N GLU A 131 -6.88 -0.34 9.01
CA GLU A 131 -6.48 -0.92 10.29
C GLU A 131 -6.81 0.02 11.45
N ALA A 132 -7.02 -0.56 12.64
CA ALA A 132 -7.49 0.14 13.82
C ALA A 132 -6.34 0.98 14.36
N ASP A 133 -6.56 2.29 14.48
CA ASP A 133 -5.52 3.25 14.78
C ASP A 133 -5.64 3.76 16.24
N PRO A 134 -4.64 3.56 17.12
CA PRO A 134 -4.64 4.09 18.48
C PRO A 134 -4.36 5.59 18.57
N ARG A 135 -4.30 6.27 17.41
CA ARG A 135 -3.80 7.63 17.18
C ARG A 135 -2.30 7.73 17.34
N TYR A 136 -1.69 8.48 16.44
CA TYR A 136 -0.26 8.78 16.47
C TYR A 136 0.20 9.39 17.80
N ALA A 137 1.28 8.81 18.35
CA ALA A 137 2.05 9.38 19.44
C ALA A 137 3.54 9.24 19.12
N SER A 138 4.32 10.32 19.28
CA SER A 138 5.73 10.34 18.90
C SER A 138 6.61 9.35 19.68
N ALA A 139 6.17 8.90 20.86
CA ALA A 139 6.87 7.90 21.67
C ALA A 139 6.72 6.47 21.12
N ASP A 140 5.67 6.24 20.32
CA ASP A 140 5.28 4.93 19.81
C ASP A 140 5.57 4.80 18.31
N PHE A 141 6.44 5.65 17.76
CA PHE A 141 6.70 5.70 16.32
C PHE A 141 8.18 5.96 15.99
N ASN A 142 8.70 5.22 15.02
CA ASN A 142 10.02 5.47 14.44
C ASN A 142 9.88 6.17 13.09
N SER A 143 10.15 7.48 13.07
CA SER A 143 10.04 8.31 11.87
C SER A 143 11.12 8.07 10.82
N SER A 144 12.19 7.33 11.13
CA SER A 144 13.22 6.99 10.14
C SER A 144 12.86 5.77 9.32
N THR A 145 12.08 4.84 9.89
CA THR A 145 11.64 3.62 9.22
C THR A 145 10.15 3.63 8.89
N CYS A 146 9.41 4.65 9.33
CA CYS A 146 7.96 4.73 9.22
C CYS A 146 7.26 3.50 9.81
N THR A 147 7.64 3.14 11.03
CA THR A 147 7.10 1.94 11.71
C THR A 147 6.51 2.31 13.06
N TYR A 148 5.33 1.78 13.35
CA TYR A 148 4.77 1.80 14.71
C TYR A 148 5.61 0.93 15.64
N THR A 149 5.94 1.45 16.83
CA THR A 149 6.72 0.76 17.87
C THR A 149 5.99 0.70 19.21
N GLY A 150 4.73 1.13 19.23
CA GLY A 150 3.91 1.10 20.44
C GLY A 150 3.52 -0.31 20.84
N SER A 151 3.05 -0.42 22.09
CA SER A 151 2.56 -1.68 22.68
C SER A 151 1.08 -1.62 23.04
N GLY A 152 0.37 -0.64 22.49
CA GLY A 152 -1.06 -0.45 22.72
C GLY A 152 -1.86 -1.65 22.20
N THR A 153 -2.96 -1.95 22.89
CA THR A 153 -3.90 -3.00 22.50
C THR A 153 -5.33 -2.48 22.52
N ASP A 154 -6.21 -3.12 21.76
CA ASP A 154 -7.65 -2.92 21.90
C ASP A 154 -8.19 -3.43 23.25
N ILE A 155 -9.51 -3.35 23.43
CA ILE A 155 -10.22 -3.80 24.63
C ILE A 155 -10.11 -5.32 24.87
N HIS A 156 -9.71 -6.08 23.86
CA HIS A 156 -9.54 -7.53 23.90
C HIS A 156 -8.08 -7.95 24.08
N GLY A 157 -7.15 -6.99 24.18
CA GLY A 157 -5.73 -7.26 24.38
C GLY A 157 -4.99 -7.61 23.09
N VAL A 158 -5.58 -7.35 21.92
CA VAL A 158 -4.92 -7.53 20.62
C VAL A 158 -4.12 -6.27 20.30
N GLY A 159 -2.85 -6.43 19.94
CA GLY A 159 -1.95 -5.32 19.63
C GLY A 159 -2.37 -4.57 18.36
N TYR A 160 -2.24 -3.24 18.37
CA TYR A 160 -2.48 -2.42 17.19
C TYR A 160 -1.35 -2.53 16.17
N ASP A 161 -1.72 -2.52 14.89
CA ASP A 161 -0.84 -2.33 13.74
C ASP A 161 -1.44 -1.23 12.85
N PRO A 162 -1.26 0.05 13.23
CA PRO A 162 -2.01 1.14 12.62
C PRO A 162 -1.54 1.45 11.20
N PRO A 163 -2.41 2.05 10.35
CA PRO A 163 -2.10 2.33 8.96
C PRO A 163 -1.25 3.62 8.84
N VAL A 164 0.05 3.49 9.12
CA VAL A 164 1.02 4.60 9.22
C VAL A 164 1.22 5.40 7.93
N ASP A 165 0.80 4.84 6.80
CA ASP A 165 0.91 5.38 5.45
C ASP A 165 -0.45 5.87 4.89
N ASN A 166 -1.52 5.78 5.69
CA ASN A 166 -2.85 6.24 5.29
C ASN A 166 -2.99 7.75 5.46
N ILE A 167 -3.56 8.39 4.43
CA ILE A 167 -3.75 9.84 4.38
C ILE A 167 -4.62 10.35 5.52
N MET A 168 -5.59 9.57 5.99
CA MET A 168 -6.51 9.97 7.08
C MET A 168 -5.96 9.70 8.48
N SER A 169 -4.72 9.21 8.58
CA SER A 169 -4.02 9.08 9.85
C SER A 169 -3.30 10.36 10.26
N TYR A 170 -2.83 10.42 11.51
CA TYR A 170 -1.96 11.51 12.01
C TYR A 170 -0.48 11.13 12.02
N PHE A 171 -0.11 10.02 11.37
CA PHE A 171 1.29 9.66 11.23
C PHE A 171 2.00 10.63 10.26
N PRO A 172 3.33 10.80 10.39
CA PRO A 172 4.05 11.82 9.64
C PRO A 172 3.89 11.71 8.11
N ASP A 173 3.75 12.86 7.45
CA ASP A 173 3.47 12.99 6.02
C ASP A 173 4.47 12.27 5.08
N GLY A 174 5.68 11.97 5.57
CA GLY A 174 6.74 11.32 4.81
C GLY A 174 6.60 9.79 4.72
N CYS A 175 5.60 9.21 5.38
CA CYS A 175 5.48 7.76 5.55
C CYS A 175 4.58 7.04 4.54
N GLY A 176 4.15 7.73 3.49
CA GLY A 176 3.28 7.18 2.46
C GLY A 176 2.10 8.11 2.20
N GLY A 177 1.09 7.62 1.47
CA GLY A 177 0.07 8.46 0.85
C GLY A 177 -1.08 7.67 0.26
N ILE A 178 -1.70 6.77 1.04
CA ILE A 178 -2.72 5.85 0.52
C ILE A 178 -4.13 6.19 1.01
N PHE A 179 -5.11 5.91 0.15
CA PHE A 179 -6.49 5.66 0.55
C PHE A 179 -6.81 4.19 0.31
N THR A 180 -7.57 3.58 1.21
CA THR A 180 -8.06 2.20 1.04
C THR A 180 -9.21 2.15 0.04
N PRO A 181 -9.50 0.97 -0.53
CA PRO A 181 -10.67 0.78 -1.38
C PRO A 181 -11.99 1.27 -0.80
N GLN A 182 -12.29 0.97 0.48
CA GLN A 182 -13.53 1.42 1.11
C GLN A 182 -13.50 2.93 1.38
N GLN A 183 -12.34 3.55 1.61
CA GLN A 183 -12.22 5.02 1.64
C GLN A 183 -12.62 5.63 0.29
N TYR A 184 -12.19 5.07 -0.85
CA TYR A 184 -12.67 5.54 -2.16
C TYR A 184 -14.19 5.38 -2.34
N VAL A 185 -14.76 4.27 -1.88
CA VAL A 185 -16.22 4.04 -1.92
C VAL A 185 -16.95 5.07 -1.07
N ARG A 186 -16.46 5.34 0.15
CA ARG A 186 -17.03 6.34 1.05
C ARG A 186 -16.92 7.75 0.47
N MET A 187 -15.79 8.10 -0.15
CA MET A 187 -15.64 9.38 -0.86
C MET A 187 -16.66 9.57 -1.98
N GLN A 188 -16.96 8.50 -2.73
CA GLN A 188 -18.02 8.54 -3.75
C GLN A 188 -19.41 8.77 -3.14
N GLN A 189 -19.69 8.15 -1.99
CA GLN A 189 -20.94 8.38 -1.24
C GLN A 189 -21.04 9.81 -0.72
N GLY A 190 -19.96 10.34 -0.13
CA GLY A 190 -19.88 11.73 0.30
C GLY A 190 -20.11 12.72 -0.85
N LEU A 191 -19.55 12.44 -2.04
CA LEU A 191 -19.82 13.24 -3.24
C LEU A 191 -21.31 13.17 -3.65
N ILE A 192 -21.93 11.99 -3.63
CA ILE A 192 -23.36 11.83 -3.94
C ILE A 192 -24.22 12.63 -2.97
N GLU A 193 -23.92 12.59 -1.66
CA GLU A 193 -24.62 13.38 -0.64
C GLU A 193 -24.49 14.87 -0.94
N ARG A 194 -23.28 15.37 -1.20
CA ARG A 194 -23.03 16.77 -1.56
C ARG A 194 -23.79 17.18 -2.82
N GLN A 195 -23.84 16.33 -3.85
CA GLN A 195 -24.57 16.61 -5.08
C GLN A 195 -26.10 16.65 -4.88
N GLY A 196 -26.61 16.05 -3.80
CA GLY A 196 -28.01 16.12 -3.39
C GLY A 196 -28.39 17.41 -2.64
N HIS A 197 -27.43 18.24 -2.26
CA HIS A 197 -27.69 19.47 -1.50
C HIS A 197 -28.24 20.60 -2.37
N SER A 198 -28.98 21.50 -1.72
CA SER A 198 -29.62 22.67 -2.36
C SER A 198 -28.90 23.98 -2.06
N ALA A 199 -28.05 24.01 -1.04
CA ALA A 199 -27.29 25.20 -0.64
C ALA A 199 -26.11 25.51 -1.58
N TYR A 200 -25.73 24.56 -2.42
CA TYR A 200 -24.69 24.65 -3.44
C TYR A 200 -24.92 23.57 -4.52
N SER A 201 -24.15 23.60 -5.61
CA SER A 201 -24.22 22.68 -6.74
C SER A 201 -22.82 22.25 -7.15
N LEU A 202 -22.57 20.94 -7.19
CA LEU A 202 -21.33 20.37 -7.75
C LEU A 202 -21.62 19.69 -9.09
N SER A 203 -22.38 20.38 -9.95
CA SER A 203 -22.87 19.86 -11.24
C SER A 203 -22.10 20.41 -12.45
N ALA A 204 -20.89 20.96 -12.23
CA ALA A 204 -20.07 21.43 -13.33
C ALA A 204 -19.76 20.27 -14.29
N THR A 205 -19.99 20.47 -15.58
CA THR A 205 -19.68 19.45 -16.58
C THR A 205 -18.18 19.17 -16.55
N PRO A 206 -17.75 17.89 -16.46
CA PRO A 206 -16.34 17.54 -16.55
C PRO A 206 -15.69 18.10 -17.81
N ALA A 207 -14.39 18.35 -17.76
CA ALA A 207 -13.65 18.73 -18.95
C ALA A 207 -13.79 17.64 -20.02
N SER A 208 -14.02 18.04 -21.27
CA SER A 208 -13.91 17.10 -22.39
C SER A 208 -12.44 16.82 -22.61
N VAL A 209 -12.00 15.64 -22.21
CA VAL A 209 -10.62 15.16 -22.35
C VAL A 209 -10.66 13.92 -23.23
N ASN A 210 -9.79 13.88 -24.24
CA ASN A 210 -9.73 12.74 -25.14
C ASN A 210 -9.29 11.48 -24.38
N VAL A 211 -9.99 10.39 -24.65
CA VAL A 211 -9.78 9.11 -23.96
C VAL A 211 -8.48 8.48 -24.45
N PRO A 212 -7.64 7.91 -23.55
CA PRO A 212 -6.44 7.18 -23.96
C PRO A 212 -6.82 5.91 -24.73
N THR A 213 -5.98 5.48 -25.66
CA THR A 213 -6.25 4.30 -26.50
C THR A 213 -5.07 3.36 -26.56
N GLY A 214 -5.30 2.10 -26.95
CA GLY A 214 -4.22 1.15 -27.15
C GLY A 214 -3.52 0.75 -25.85
N LEU A 215 -4.25 0.71 -24.74
CA LEU A 215 -3.73 0.22 -23.47
C LEU A 215 -3.28 -1.24 -23.65
N SER A 216 -2.07 -1.53 -23.22
CA SER A 216 -1.49 -2.88 -23.15
C SER A 216 -0.87 -3.12 -21.78
N ALA A 217 -0.85 -4.37 -21.35
CA ALA A 217 -0.26 -4.83 -20.10
C ALA A 217 0.70 -5.97 -20.41
N THR A 218 1.94 -5.88 -19.96
CA THR A 218 3.00 -6.86 -20.20
C THR A 218 3.65 -7.25 -18.89
N TRP A 219 3.53 -8.52 -18.52
CA TRP A 219 4.24 -9.06 -17.35
C TRP A 219 5.71 -9.31 -17.70
N ASN A 220 6.63 -8.86 -16.85
CA ASN A 220 8.07 -9.01 -17.07
C ASN A 220 8.60 -10.42 -16.72
N GLY A 221 7.75 -11.32 -16.21
CA GLY A 221 8.12 -12.67 -15.78
C GLY A 221 8.63 -12.74 -14.34
N ALA A 222 8.65 -11.62 -13.63
CA ALA A 222 9.03 -11.48 -12.23
C ALA A 222 7.87 -10.81 -11.47
N SER A 223 8.13 -9.72 -10.74
CA SER A 223 7.17 -9.07 -9.86
C SER A 223 6.52 -7.82 -10.44
N GLU A 224 6.58 -7.59 -11.77
CA GLU A 224 6.04 -6.34 -12.34
C GLU A 224 5.23 -6.54 -13.63
N VAL A 225 4.19 -5.72 -13.78
CA VAL A 225 3.42 -5.55 -15.01
C VAL A 225 3.60 -4.14 -15.54
N ASP A 226 4.16 -4.03 -16.74
CA ASP A 226 4.29 -2.77 -17.46
C ASP A 226 3.03 -2.46 -18.26
N LEU A 227 2.45 -1.29 -18.00
CA LEU A 227 1.33 -0.72 -18.73
C LEU A 227 1.83 0.34 -19.71
N THR A 228 1.32 0.33 -20.93
CA THR A 228 1.54 1.41 -21.91
C THR A 228 0.27 1.76 -22.66
N TRP A 229 0.08 3.03 -23.01
CA TRP A 229 -1.06 3.52 -23.78
C TRP A 229 -0.69 4.71 -24.67
N THR A 230 -1.58 5.05 -25.60
CA THR A 230 -1.51 6.28 -26.40
C THR A 230 -2.31 7.39 -25.72
N ASP A 231 -1.64 8.48 -25.39
CA ASP A 231 -2.26 9.74 -25.02
C ASP A 231 -2.86 10.43 -26.26
N ASN A 232 -4.14 10.80 -26.15
CA ASN A 232 -4.88 11.53 -27.18
C ASN A 232 -5.30 12.94 -26.74
N ALA A 233 -5.02 13.32 -25.49
CA ALA A 233 -5.39 14.57 -24.86
C ALA A 233 -4.27 15.61 -25.00
N GLY A 234 -4.65 16.89 -25.00
CA GLY A 234 -3.70 18.01 -24.87
C GLY A 234 -3.97 18.85 -23.63
N ASN A 235 -4.86 18.38 -22.77
CA ASN A 235 -5.41 19.05 -21.61
C ASN A 235 -5.67 18.08 -20.46
N ASP A 236 -5.01 16.92 -20.44
CA ASP A 236 -5.08 16.00 -19.31
C ASP A 236 -4.35 16.60 -18.10
N LEU A 237 -4.76 16.18 -16.91
CA LEU A 237 -4.05 16.45 -15.66
C LEU A 237 -3.36 15.17 -15.15
N GLY A 238 -2.89 14.32 -16.08
CA GLY A 238 -2.46 12.96 -15.79
C GLY A 238 -3.55 11.91 -15.98
N TYR A 239 -3.19 10.67 -15.71
CA TYR A 239 -4.05 9.49 -15.93
C TYR A 239 -4.25 8.68 -14.67
N LEU A 240 -5.50 8.36 -14.37
CA LEU A 240 -5.92 7.41 -13.34
C LEU A 240 -5.88 5.98 -13.88
N ILE A 241 -5.11 5.11 -13.23
CA ILE A 241 -5.05 3.67 -13.50
C ILE A 241 -5.94 2.91 -12.51
N GLU A 242 -6.74 1.99 -13.04
CA GLU A 242 -7.56 1.08 -12.25
C GLU A 242 -7.27 -0.38 -12.62
N ARG A 243 -7.26 -1.24 -11.60
CA ARG A 243 -7.01 -2.68 -11.69
C ARG A 243 -8.20 -3.47 -11.15
N SER A 244 -8.54 -4.58 -11.79
CA SER A 244 -9.45 -5.59 -11.27
C SER A 244 -8.74 -6.94 -11.24
N GLU A 245 -9.03 -7.72 -10.21
CA GLU A 245 -8.58 -9.12 -10.03
C GLU A 245 -9.71 -10.12 -10.31
N THR A 246 -10.90 -9.63 -10.65
CA THR A 246 -12.11 -10.47 -10.74
C THR A 246 -12.58 -10.67 -12.17
N SER A 247 -12.58 -9.61 -12.99
CA SER A 247 -13.13 -9.66 -14.34
C SER A 247 -12.78 -8.42 -15.16
N ALA A 248 -12.97 -8.53 -16.48
CA ALA A 248 -12.85 -7.41 -17.40
C ALA A 248 -13.96 -6.34 -17.27
N SER A 249 -15.02 -6.58 -16.50
CA SER A 249 -16.22 -5.73 -16.46
C SER A 249 -16.60 -5.21 -15.07
N SER A 250 -15.99 -5.71 -14.00
CA SER A 250 -16.31 -5.34 -12.63
C SER A 250 -15.10 -5.53 -11.70
N GLY A 251 -15.18 -5.01 -10.48
CA GLY A 251 -14.12 -5.14 -9.47
C GLY A 251 -12.90 -4.23 -9.68
N PHE A 252 -13.03 -3.20 -10.53
CA PHE A 252 -11.97 -2.21 -10.73
C PHE A 252 -11.82 -1.31 -9.51
N GLN A 253 -10.59 -1.17 -9.04
CA GLN A 253 -10.18 -0.29 -7.96
C GLN A 253 -9.02 0.58 -8.48
N ALA A 254 -8.94 1.83 -8.01
CA ALA A 254 -7.82 2.69 -8.36
C ALA A 254 -6.54 2.15 -7.72
N LEU A 255 -5.45 2.11 -8.47
CA LEU A 255 -4.15 1.81 -7.90
C LEU A 255 -3.60 3.04 -7.16
N VAL A 256 -2.93 2.79 -6.04
CA VAL A 256 -2.33 3.82 -5.18
C VAL A 256 -1.32 4.64 -5.99
N PHE A 257 -1.30 5.96 -5.81
CA PHE A 257 -0.53 6.91 -6.65
C PHE A 257 -0.84 6.80 -8.15
N GLY A 258 -1.95 6.19 -8.51
CA GLY A 258 -2.31 5.87 -9.88
C GLY A 258 -2.64 7.07 -10.75
N ALA A 259 -2.23 8.29 -10.39
CA ALA A 259 -2.22 9.45 -11.27
C ALA A 259 -0.82 9.65 -11.84
N THR A 260 -0.66 9.46 -13.15
CA THR A 260 0.60 9.83 -13.82
C THR A 260 0.75 11.35 -13.89
N ALA A 261 1.97 11.83 -14.17
CA ALA A 261 2.15 13.21 -14.60
C ALA A 261 1.37 13.49 -15.91
N THR A 262 1.15 14.77 -16.21
CA THR A 262 0.53 15.20 -17.48
C THR A 262 1.25 14.60 -18.69
N ASN A 263 0.50 14.14 -19.69
CA ASN A 263 0.98 13.40 -20.86
C ASN A 263 1.69 12.07 -20.55
N GLY A 264 1.43 11.46 -19.38
CA GLY A 264 1.97 10.14 -19.06
C GLY A 264 1.41 9.06 -20.00
N THR A 265 2.27 8.16 -20.47
CA THR A 265 1.93 7.09 -21.43
C THR A 265 2.32 5.69 -20.98
N SER A 266 2.86 5.56 -19.77
CA SER A 266 3.24 4.30 -19.16
C SER A 266 3.13 4.33 -17.63
N TRP A 267 2.99 3.16 -17.03
CA TRP A 267 3.00 2.94 -15.59
C TRP A 267 3.38 1.49 -15.28
N THR A 268 3.93 1.22 -14.09
CA THR A 268 4.36 -0.12 -13.68
C THR A 268 3.63 -0.53 -12.42
N ASP A 269 2.98 -1.69 -12.46
CA ASP A 269 2.35 -2.34 -11.31
C ASP A 269 3.31 -3.35 -10.69
N ASP A 270 3.76 -3.12 -9.47
CA ASP A 270 4.70 -3.96 -8.73
C ASP A 270 4.05 -4.67 -7.52
N ASP A 271 2.77 -4.41 -7.24
CA ASP A 271 1.99 -5.05 -6.18
C ASP A 271 1.16 -6.22 -6.73
N LEU A 272 1.85 -7.31 -7.07
CA LEU A 272 1.28 -8.46 -7.77
C LEU A 272 1.23 -9.70 -6.87
N THR A 273 0.05 -10.30 -6.79
CA THR A 273 -0.15 -11.65 -6.27
C THR A 273 0.14 -12.67 -7.37
N PRO A 274 1.02 -13.65 -7.13
CA PRO A 274 1.29 -14.70 -8.11
C PRO A 274 0.05 -15.47 -8.56
N ASN A 275 0.13 -16.09 -9.74
CA ASN A 275 -0.95 -16.88 -10.34
C ASN A 275 -2.30 -16.13 -10.51
N THR A 276 -2.25 -14.79 -10.59
CA THR A 276 -3.45 -13.95 -10.68
C THR A 276 -3.62 -13.39 -12.08
N THR A 277 -4.86 -13.26 -12.54
CA THR A 277 -5.19 -12.50 -13.75
C THR A 277 -5.63 -11.11 -13.36
N TYR A 278 -4.97 -10.11 -13.93
CA TYR A 278 -5.29 -8.71 -13.73
C TYR A 278 -5.93 -8.12 -14.99
N TRP A 279 -6.90 -7.23 -14.78
CA TRP A 279 -7.51 -6.40 -15.80
C TRP A 279 -7.24 -4.93 -15.49
N TYR A 280 -6.73 -4.19 -16.46
CA TYR A 280 -6.38 -2.79 -16.31
C TYR A 280 -7.21 -1.91 -17.23
N ARG A 281 -7.54 -0.72 -16.75
CA ARG A 281 -8.10 0.36 -17.58
C ARG A 281 -7.53 1.70 -17.11
N VAL A 282 -7.44 2.65 -18.04
CA VAL A 282 -6.86 3.97 -17.78
C VAL A 282 -7.82 5.05 -18.23
N ARG A 283 -7.93 6.15 -17.46
CA ARG A 283 -8.72 7.33 -17.86
C ARG A 283 -7.99 8.62 -17.48
N PRO A 284 -8.23 9.76 -18.15
CA PRO A 284 -7.68 11.04 -17.72
C PRO A 284 -8.23 11.42 -16.33
N ALA A 285 -7.41 12.00 -15.47
CA ALA A 285 -7.78 12.38 -14.10
C ALA A 285 -8.89 13.44 -14.06
N ASN A 286 -8.88 14.37 -15.00
CA ASN A 286 -9.88 15.43 -15.18
C ASN A 286 -10.95 15.09 -16.24
N GLY A 287 -10.97 13.84 -16.74
CA GLY A 287 -11.99 13.36 -17.67
C GLY A 287 -13.27 12.90 -16.95
N SER A 288 -14.30 12.58 -17.73
CA SER A 288 -15.52 11.95 -17.20
C SER A 288 -15.20 10.58 -16.59
N CYS A 289 -15.95 10.18 -15.55
CA CYS A 289 -15.83 8.85 -14.95
C CYS A 289 -16.19 7.69 -15.90
N ALA A 290 -16.71 7.96 -17.10
CA ALA A 290 -16.97 6.95 -18.13
C ALA A 290 -15.88 6.90 -19.23
N SER A 291 -14.87 7.77 -19.16
CA SER A 291 -13.85 7.98 -20.21
C SER A 291 -12.64 7.05 -20.09
N TYR A 292 -12.87 5.73 -20.10
CA TYR A 292 -11.80 4.74 -20.01
C TYR A 292 -11.28 4.29 -21.38
N SER A 293 -9.99 3.92 -21.42
CA SER A 293 -9.37 3.14 -22.50
C SER A 293 -10.07 1.80 -22.74
N ASN A 294 -9.57 1.03 -23.71
CA ASN A 294 -9.82 -0.41 -23.73
C ASN A 294 -9.32 -1.06 -22.42
N VAL A 295 -9.94 -2.16 -22.03
CA VAL A 295 -9.47 -3.00 -20.93
C VAL A 295 -8.33 -3.87 -21.44
N ALA A 296 -7.15 -3.79 -20.84
CA ALA A 296 -6.04 -4.71 -21.04
C ALA A 296 -6.09 -5.81 -19.97
N ASN A 297 -5.58 -7.00 -20.28
CA ASN A 297 -5.45 -8.07 -19.29
C ASN A 297 -4.12 -8.77 -19.42
N VAL A 298 -3.66 -9.35 -18.31
CA VAL A 298 -2.44 -10.14 -18.23
C VAL A 298 -2.59 -11.15 -17.10
N SER A 299 -2.13 -12.37 -17.32
CA SER A 299 -1.99 -13.37 -16.26
C SER A 299 -0.54 -13.36 -15.80
N VAL A 300 -0.33 -13.09 -14.52
CA VAL A 300 0.98 -13.24 -13.89
C VAL A 300 1.12 -14.69 -13.44
N GLY A 301 2.28 -15.28 -13.71
CA GLY A 301 2.60 -16.61 -13.22
C GLY A 301 3.17 -16.57 -11.81
N LEU A 302 3.66 -17.72 -11.36
CA LEU A 302 4.49 -17.81 -10.17
C LEU A 302 5.87 -17.21 -10.45
N ALA A 303 6.14 -16.06 -9.84
CA ALA A 303 7.46 -15.42 -9.85
C ALA A 303 8.05 -15.51 -8.45
N TYR A 304 9.37 -15.72 -8.43
CA TYR A 304 10.14 -15.76 -7.19
C TYR A 304 11.19 -14.68 -7.26
N CYS A 305 11.35 -13.93 -6.18
CA CYS A 305 12.47 -13.02 -6.02
C CYS A 305 13.78 -13.80 -6.15
N VAL A 306 14.69 -13.31 -6.99
CA VAL A 306 16.04 -13.87 -7.09
C VAL A 306 16.94 -13.09 -6.14
N PRO A 307 17.64 -13.74 -5.21
CA PRO A 307 18.50 -13.04 -4.26
C PRO A 307 19.69 -12.39 -4.98
N GLU A 308 19.97 -11.12 -4.65
CA GLU A 308 21.20 -10.44 -5.06
C GLU A 308 22.34 -10.78 -4.10
N TYR A 309 23.30 -11.59 -4.54
CA TYR A 309 24.50 -11.92 -3.75
C TYR A 309 25.74 -11.23 -4.30
N PHE A 310 26.43 -10.48 -3.43
CA PHE A 310 27.69 -9.79 -3.76
C PHE A 310 28.92 -10.71 -3.73
N GLN A 311 28.79 -11.94 -3.21
CA GLN A 311 29.86 -12.93 -3.15
C GLN A 311 29.70 -13.90 -4.32
N THR A 312 30.75 -14.02 -5.13
CA THR A 312 30.81 -14.91 -6.30
C THR A 312 31.91 -15.95 -6.11
N CYS A 313 31.99 -16.94 -7.01
CA CYS A 313 33.09 -17.91 -6.98
C CYS A 313 34.49 -17.27 -7.20
N ALA A 314 34.55 -16.00 -7.62
CA ALA A 314 35.80 -15.29 -7.88
C ALA A 314 36.37 -14.69 -6.59
N GLY A 315 37.36 -15.37 -5.99
CA GLY A 315 38.08 -14.83 -4.83
C GLY A 315 38.84 -15.83 -3.96
N GLY A 316 38.70 -17.14 -4.20
CA GLY A 316 39.43 -18.16 -3.44
C GLY A 316 39.05 -18.26 -1.96
N GLY A 317 37.97 -17.59 -1.52
CA GLY A 317 37.47 -17.65 -0.17
C GLY A 317 35.96 -17.49 -0.11
N SER A 318 35.33 -18.37 0.66
CA SER A 318 33.97 -18.26 1.23
C SER A 318 32.80 -18.84 0.39
N ALA A 319 32.50 -20.11 0.71
CA ALA A 319 31.21 -20.80 0.63
C ALA A 319 30.46 -20.91 -0.71
N LEU A 320 30.26 -22.16 -1.12
CA LEU A 320 29.99 -22.59 -2.49
C LEU A 320 29.25 -23.93 -2.32
N ILE A 321 27.92 -23.96 -2.32
CA ILE A 321 27.21 -25.25 -2.30
C ILE A 321 27.64 -26.02 -3.56
N ASP A 322 28.17 -27.22 -3.38
CA ASP A 322 28.66 -28.08 -4.46
C ASP A 322 27.64 -29.14 -4.87
N ALA A 323 26.79 -29.55 -3.93
CA ALA A 323 25.67 -30.40 -4.23
C ALA A 323 24.46 -30.07 -3.37
N PHE A 324 23.29 -30.25 -3.97
CA PHE A 324 22.02 -30.27 -3.29
C PHE A 324 21.24 -31.51 -3.76
N ILE A 325 20.86 -32.36 -2.81
CA ILE A 325 20.11 -33.58 -3.07
C ILE A 325 18.89 -33.62 -2.17
N LEU A 326 17.70 -33.67 -2.76
CA LEU A 326 16.44 -33.86 -2.06
C LEU A 326 15.76 -35.13 -2.57
N ALA A 327 15.74 -36.16 -1.73
CA ALA A 327 15.13 -37.44 -2.03
C ALA A 327 13.60 -37.35 -1.85
N GLY A 328 12.87 -37.19 -2.94
CA GLY A 328 11.41 -37.30 -2.98
C GLY A 328 10.93 -38.75 -3.04
N GLU A 329 9.65 -38.94 -3.32
CA GLU A 329 9.02 -40.27 -3.39
C GLU A 329 9.44 -41.06 -4.63
N THR A 330 9.29 -40.45 -5.82
CA THR A 330 9.59 -41.05 -7.12
C THR A 330 10.55 -40.20 -7.96
N MET A 331 10.56 -38.90 -7.73
CA MET A 331 11.44 -37.90 -8.33
C MET A 331 12.39 -37.36 -7.26
N THR A 332 13.59 -37.02 -7.66
CA THR A 332 14.65 -36.55 -6.74
C THR A 332 15.36 -35.39 -7.40
N ILE A 333 15.51 -34.29 -6.67
CA ILE A 333 16.48 -33.27 -7.05
C ILE A 333 17.84 -33.85 -6.72
N ASN A 334 18.67 -34.05 -7.73
CA ASN A 334 20.04 -34.50 -7.55
C ASN A 334 20.97 -33.59 -8.36
N ASN A 335 21.38 -32.49 -7.74
CA ASN A 335 22.29 -31.52 -8.32
C ASN A 335 23.72 -31.78 -7.84
N SER A 336 24.21 -33.01 -8.01
CA SER A 336 25.57 -33.40 -7.62
C SER A 336 26.62 -32.75 -8.52
N ASN A 337 27.58 -32.03 -7.94
CA ASN A 337 28.65 -31.29 -8.62
C ASN A 337 28.16 -30.02 -9.36
N SER A 338 27.22 -29.28 -8.78
CA SER A 338 26.78 -27.99 -9.29
C SER A 338 27.93 -26.99 -9.39
N ASN A 339 29.00 -27.20 -8.61
CA ASN A 339 29.99 -26.20 -8.25
C ASN A 339 29.31 -24.95 -7.65
N CYS A 340 30.13 -23.98 -7.28
CA CYS A 340 29.64 -22.65 -6.96
C CYS A 340 28.90 -22.01 -8.15
N SER A 341 27.84 -21.26 -7.85
CA SER A 341 27.18 -20.33 -8.78
C SER A 341 28.04 -19.08 -9.08
N PRO A 342 28.52 -18.88 -10.33
CA PRO A 342 29.44 -17.79 -10.68
C PRO A 342 28.92 -16.38 -10.40
N ASN A 343 27.61 -16.20 -10.37
CA ASN A 343 26.96 -14.91 -10.14
C ASN A 343 26.26 -14.85 -8.77
N GLY A 344 26.66 -15.70 -7.82
CA GLY A 344 26.04 -15.78 -6.49
C GLY A 344 24.67 -16.49 -6.46
N PHE A 345 24.02 -16.67 -7.62
CA PHE A 345 22.76 -17.40 -7.78
C PHE A 345 22.86 -18.45 -8.91
N GLY A 346 22.30 -19.64 -8.67
CA GLY A 346 22.21 -20.72 -9.64
C GLY A 346 20.77 -21.16 -9.82
N ASP A 347 20.27 -21.09 -11.06
CA ASP A 347 18.93 -21.54 -11.41
C ASP A 347 18.95 -23.02 -11.83
N PHE A 348 18.27 -23.86 -11.05
CA PHE A 348 18.12 -25.29 -11.30
C PHE A 348 16.64 -25.72 -11.36
N THR A 349 15.75 -24.80 -11.73
CA THR A 349 14.28 -24.99 -11.78
C THR A 349 13.79 -26.12 -12.68
N ALA A 350 14.65 -26.64 -13.56
CA ALA A 350 14.36 -27.83 -14.37
C ALA A 350 14.44 -29.15 -13.57
N MET A 351 15.02 -29.15 -12.36
CA MET A 351 15.07 -30.30 -11.47
C MET A 351 13.90 -30.28 -10.49
N MET A 352 13.28 -31.43 -10.24
CA MET A 352 12.11 -31.54 -9.37
C MET A 352 12.21 -32.77 -8.44
N ALA A 353 11.59 -32.65 -7.27
CA ALA A 353 11.27 -33.74 -6.36
C ALA A 353 9.77 -33.75 -6.10
N ASP A 354 9.18 -34.91 -5.93
CA ASP A 354 7.79 -35.08 -5.50
C ASP A 354 7.73 -35.31 -4.00
N LEU A 355 7.00 -34.43 -3.32
CA LEU A 355 6.86 -34.42 -1.88
C LEU A 355 5.37 -34.46 -1.52
N ASN A 356 4.99 -35.30 -0.57
CA ASN A 356 3.64 -35.43 -0.05
C ASN A 356 3.50 -34.65 1.25
N ALA A 357 2.38 -33.93 1.39
CA ALA A 357 2.03 -33.25 2.63
C ALA A 357 1.92 -34.25 3.80
N GLY A 358 2.52 -33.91 4.95
CA GLY A 358 2.59 -34.76 6.14
C GLY A 358 3.72 -35.80 6.14
N SER A 359 4.48 -35.94 5.05
CA SER A 359 5.61 -36.87 4.96
C SER A 359 6.95 -36.21 5.32
N THR A 360 7.90 -37.02 5.76
CA THR A 360 9.27 -36.61 6.11
C THR A 360 10.24 -36.99 5.00
N TYR A 361 11.08 -36.05 4.58
CA TYR A 361 12.08 -36.23 3.52
C TYR A 361 13.49 -35.89 4.02
N SER A 362 14.49 -36.44 3.35
CA SER A 362 15.90 -36.21 3.64
C SER A 362 16.50 -35.27 2.59
N VAL A 363 17.21 -34.26 3.06
CA VAL A 363 18.05 -33.38 2.23
C VAL A 363 19.51 -33.56 2.58
N THR A 364 20.36 -33.60 1.56
CA THR A 364 21.81 -33.57 1.67
C THR A 364 22.34 -32.34 0.94
N VAL A 365 23.17 -31.56 1.63
CA VAL A 365 23.85 -30.40 1.09
C VAL A 365 25.35 -30.61 1.26
N ASP A 366 26.09 -30.49 0.16
CA ASP A 366 27.55 -30.56 0.17
C ASP A 366 28.15 -29.17 -0.01
N ALA A 367 29.16 -28.88 0.78
CA ALA A 367 29.98 -27.69 0.66
C ALA A 367 31.17 -27.98 -0.27
N LEU A 368 31.43 -27.09 -1.23
CA LEU A 368 32.61 -27.20 -2.09
C LEU A 368 33.89 -27.16 -1.26
N VAL A 369 34.76 -28.13 -1.52
CA VAL A 369 36.08 -28.21 -0.90
C VAL A 369 37.13 -27.86 -1.96
N GLY A 370 37.59 -26.60 -1.95
CA GLY A 370 38.72 -26.18 -2.78
C GLY A 370 40.04 -26.82 -2.32
N ALA A 371 41.05 -26.83 -3.20
CA ALA A 371 42.38 -27.42 -3.00
C ALA A 371 43.21 -26.79 -1.85
N GLY A 372 42.75 -26.86 -0.60
CA GLY A 372 43.57 -26.57 0.57
C GLY A 372 42.87 -26.19 1.89
N SER A 373 41.59 -25.80 1.93
CA SER A 373 40.87 -25.63 3.21
C SER A 373 39.36 -25.51 3.05
N TYR A 374 38.65 -26.24 3.91
CA TYR A 374 37.23 -26.06 4.19
C TYR A 374 36.98 -24.71 4.87
N VAL A 375 36.00 -23.94 4.40
CA VAL A 375 35.52 -22.73 5.07
C VAL A 375 34.20 -23.08 5.77
N PRO A 376 34.00 -22.75 7.06
CA PRO A 376 32.72 -22.95 7.74
C PRO A 376 31.56 -22.30 6.98
N GLN A 377 30.52 -23.08 6.65
CA GLN A 377 29.33 -22.61 5.91
C GLN A 377 28.07 -22.90 6.70
N PHE A 378 26.98 -22.19 6.37
CA PHE A 378 25.65 -22.45 6.89
C PHE A 378 24.72 -22.72 5.71
N ALA A 379 23.92 -23.77 5.81
CA ALA A 379 22.88 -24.07 4.84
C ALA A 379 21.51 -23.86 5.47
N GLN A 380 20.59 -23.33 4.66
CA GLN A 380 19.19 -23.14 4.99
C GLN A 380 18.37 -23.53 3.74
N VAL A 381 17.20 -24.12 3.97
CA VAL A 381 16.30 -24.60 2.92
C VAL A 381 14.92 -24.05 3.23
N TRP A 382 14.31 -23.44 2.22
CA TRP A 382 12.93 -22.97 2.24
C TRP A 382 12.15 -23.68 1.13
N ILE A 383 10.84 -23.78 1.33
CA ILE A 383 9.88 -24.21 0.31
C ILE A 383 8.69 -23.26 0.39
N ASP A 384 8.26 -22.71 -0.74
CA ASP A 384 7.04 -21.91 -0.86
C ASP A 384 5.82 -22.85 -0.75
N LEU A 385 5.32 -23.05 0.46
CA LEU A 385 4.35 -24.10 0.77
C LEU A 385 2.92 -23.68 0.44
N ASP A 386 2.65 -22.38 0.38
CA ASP A 386 1.34 -21.81 0.07
C ASP A 386 1.24 -21.23 -1.36
N GLN A 387 2.30 -21.37 -2.16
CA GLN A 387 2.39 -20.97 -3.57
C GLN A 387 2.15 -19.47 -3.79
N ASN A 388 2.56 -18.65 -2.81
CA ASN A 388 2.40 -17.20 -2.85
C ASN A 388 3.63 -16.46 -3.41
N GLY A 389 4.69 -17.19 -3.80
CA GLY A 389 5.93 -16.63 -4.36
C GLY A 389 6.89 -15.99 -3.35
N SER A 390 6.55 -16.01 -2.07
CA SER A 390 7.37 -15.62 -0.91
C SER A 390 8.05 -16.84 -0.29
N PHE A 391 9.04 -16.59 0.56
CA PHE A 391 9.68 -17.60 1.42
C PHE A 391 9.76 -17.15 2.89
N GLU A 392 9.13 -16.01 3.21
CA GLU A 392 9.20 -15.37 4.52
C GLU A 392 8.10 -15.86 5.47
N ASP A 393 7.16 -16.67 4.97
CA ASP A 393 6.02 -17.11 5.76
C ASP A 393 6.40 -18.13 6.84
N ALA A 394 5.66 -18.10 7.94
CA ALA A 394 5.91 -18.96 9.08
C ALA A 394 5.70 -20.43 8.71
N GLY A 395 6.80 -21.20 8.69
CA GLY A 395 6.79 -22.63 8.37
C GLY A 395 7.39 -22.99 7.02
N GLU A 396 7.72 -22.00 6.19
CA GLU A 396 8.36 -22.21 4.89
C GLU A 396 9.85 -22.47 4.99
N LYS A 397 10.47 -21.99 6.08
CA LYS A 397 11.84 -22.38 6.44
C LYS A 397 11.88 -23.82 6.95
N MET A 398 12.03 -24.75 6.00
CA MET A 398 12.07 -26.19 6.26
C MET A 398 13.27 -26.61 7.10
N LEU A 399 14.41 -25.97 6.88
CA LEU A 399 15.64 -26.38 7.54
C LEU A 399 16.65 -25.24 7.71
N ALA A 400 17.37 -25.27 8.83
CA ALA A 400 18.61 -24.54 9.01
C ALA A 400 19.63 -25.39 9.75
N THR A 401 20.88 -25.31 9.30
CA THR A 401 22.02 -25.88 10.04
C THR A 401 22.13 -25.23 11.43
N PRO A 402 22.33 -26.02 12.51
CA PRO A 402 22.39 -25.51 13.89
C PRO A 402 23.71 -24.77 14.21
N GLY A 403 24.66 -24.78 13.28
CA GLY A 403 25.99 -24.21 13.36
C GLY A 403 26.66 -24.37 12.00
N SER A 404 27.97 -24.14 11.91
CA SER A 404 28.68 -24.39 10.67
C SER A 404 28.57 -25.88 10.29
N MET A 405 28.16 -26.19 9.07
CA MET A 405 28.13 -27.56 8.57
C MET A 405 29.53 -28.19 8.52
N ASN A 406 29.62 -29.50 8.27
CA ASN A 406 30.86 -30.12 7.81
C ASN A 406 30.92 -30.01 6.27
N THR A 407 31.76 -30.80 5.60
CA THR A 407 31.79 -30.84 4.13
C THR A 407 30.48 -31.37 3.53
N GLU A 408 29.76 -32.21 4.26
CA GLU A 408 28.43 -32.73 3.92
C GLU A 408 27.51 -32.52 5.13
N PHE A 409 26.25 -32.16 4.87
CA PHE A 409 25.20 -32.06 5.87
C PHE A 409 23.95 -32.77 5.37
N THR A 410 23.50 -33.78 6.12
CA THR A 410 22.25 -34.49 5.87
C THR A 410 21.31 -34.30 7.04
N ALA A 411 20.06 -33.94 6.75
CA ALA A 411 19.01 -33.83 7.74
C ALA A 411 17.62 -34.06 7.13
N ASN A 412 16.66 -34.30 8.01
CA ASN A 412 15.28 -34.54 7.63
C ASN A 412 14.40 -33.32 7.96
N PHE A 413 13.42 -33.06 7.11
CA PHE A 413 12.34 -32.12 7.37
C PHE A 413 10.99 -32.75 7.01
N THR A 414 9.89 -32.21 7.56
CA THR A 414 8.53 -32.72 7.31
C THR A 414 7.72 -31.68 6.59
N ILE A 415 7.07 -32.04 5.48
CA ILE A 415 6.15 -31.15 4.78
C ILE A 415 4.89 -30.97 5.64
N PRO A 416 4.47 -29.74 5.95
CA PRO A 416 3.23 -29.50 6.69
C PRO A 416 2.01 -30.09 5.98
N PRO A 417 1.02 -30.66 6.71
CA PRO A 417 -0.23 -31.12 6.12
C PRO A 417 -1.05 -30.03 5.41
N THR A 418 -0.74 -28.76 5.67
CA THR A 418 -1.40 -27.58 5.10
C THR A 418 -0.81 -27.12 3.76
N ALA A 419 0.29 -27.74 3.29
CA ALA A 419 0.93 -27.38 2.04
C ALA A 419 -0.02 -27.52 0.84
N LEU A 420 -0.02 -26.55 -0.07
CA LEU A 420 -0.84 -26.58 -1.27
C LEU A 420 -0.29 -27.57 -2.31
N ASN A 421 -1.20 -28.24 -3.02
CA ASN A 421 -0.82 -29.14 -4.11
C ASN A 421 -0.44 -28.34 -5.35
N GLY A 422 0.69 -28.69 -5.98
CA GLY A 422 1.13 -28.10 -7.24
C GLY A 422 2.64 -27.93 -7.32
N PRO A 423 3.18 -27.54 -8.48
CA PRO A 423 4.58 -27.14 -8.59
C PRO A 423 4.86 -25.89 -7.76
N THR A 424 5.93 -25.91 -6.96
CA THR A 424 6.43 -24.79 -6.17
C THR A 424 7.97 -24.86 -6.10
N ARG A 425 8.65 -23.89 -5.48
CA ARG A 425 10.10 -23.85 -5.31
C ARG A 425 10.57 -24.10 -3.89
#